data_AF-A0A353C431-F1
#
_entry.id   AF-A0A353C431-F1
#
_cell.length_a   1.000
_cell.length_b   1.000
_cell.length_c   1.000
_cell.angle_alpha   90.00
_cell.angle_beta   90.00
_cell.angle_gamma   90.00
#
_symmetry.space_group_name_H-M   'P 1'
#
loop_
_entity.id
_entity.type
_entity.pdbx_description
1 polymer ?
#
loop_
_entity_poly.entity_id
_entity_poly.type
_entity_poly.pdbx_seq_one_letter_code
_entity_poly.pdbx_strand_id
1 'polypeptide(L)'
;GLISANLIVIPLMFVGAVVISLYGVFTKSVVPVGGDFQLRWLAAALQFSAYNLVLAIPVLIALTKEYPKLQWLEHGGWLGSFALGVMAGFMQWALLSQLPFLSKSALPMVELAKRAGKISYWFYAMILWGEMFTTLLANTYGVVQRLVVLSGMKPNPMYLNEDKTGKTQFKVQAQKRRRGFCMDRKWWYYIWLVIVTLTGMGIAQFGFINLIAGCYPVFGYLCLVIMLVLLQKRVRAGPEARSIKTKI
;
A
#
# COMPACT_ATOMS: atom_id res chain seq x y z
N GLY A 1 0.92 12.23 9.08
CA GLY A 1 -0.13 12.26 8.03
C GLY A 1 -0.43 10.86 7.55
N LEU A 2 0.15 10.44 6.42
CA LEU A 2 -0.02 9.09 5.85
C LEU A 2 0.37 7.98 6.84
N ILE A 3 1.54 8.10 7.48
CA ILE A 3 2.03 7.10 8.45
C ILE A 3 1.08 7.02 9.65
N SER A 4 0.67 8.17 10.18
CA SER A 4 -0.30 8.27 11.29
C SER A 4 -1.64 7.61 10.97
N ALA A 5 -2.14 7.75 9.73
CA ALA A 5 -3.35 7.07 9.29
C ALA A 5 -3.14 5.54 9.27
N ASN A 6 -2.04 5.06 8.68
CA ASN A 6 -1.73 3.63 8.64
C ASN A 6 -1.58 2.98 10.02
N LEU A 7 -1.08 3.72 11.01
CA LEU A 7 -1.00 3.24 12.40
C LEU A 7 -2.37 2.94 13.02
N ILE A 8 -3.44 3.55 12.50
CA ILE A 8 -4.82 3.31 12.97
C ILE A 8 -5.50 2.26 12.10
N VAL A 9 -5.38 2.37 10.76
CA VAL A 9 -6.13 1.50 9.84
C VAL A 9 -5.59 0.06 9.87
N ILE A 10 -4.27 -0.16 9.96
CA ILE A 10 -3.68 -1.51 9.90
C ILE A 10 -4.13 -2.40 11.08
N PRO A 11 -4.05 -1.97 12.36
CA PRO A 11 -4.55 -2.77 13.48
C PRO A 11 -6.06 -3.03 13.37
N LEU A 12 -6.81 -2.04 12.91
CA LEU A 12 -8.26 -2.14 12.71
C LEU A 12 -8.60 -3.19 11.64
N MET A 13 -7.86 -3.20 10.53
CA MET A 13 -7.97 -4.21 9.48
C MET A 13 -7.65 -5.61 10.03
N PHE A 14 -6.56 -5.75 10.78
CA PHE A 14 -6.18 -7.03 11.36
C PHE A 14 -7.29 -7.60 12.27
N VAL A 15 -7.77 -6.79 13.22
CA VAL A 15 -8.84 -7.21 14.15
C VAL A 15 -10.12 -7.49 13.38
N GLY A 16 -10.54 -6.60 12.49
CA GLY A 16 -11.75 -6.77 11.69
C GLY A 16 -11.72 -8.04 10.85
N ALA A 17 -10.61 -8.30 10.15
CA ALA A 17 -10.43 -9.49 9.32
C ALA A 17 -10.47 -10.78 10.14
N VAL A 18 -9.76 -10.82 11.28
CA VAL A 18 -9.76 -12.00 12.15
C VAL A 18 -11.15 -12.26 12.74
N VAL A 19 -11.83 -11.23 13.26
CA VAL A 19 -13.18 -11.37 13.84
C VAL A 19 -14.19 -11.90 12.82
N ILE A 20 -14.23 -11.32 11.62
CA ILE A 20 -15.13 -11.76 10.55
C ILE A 20 -14.77 -13.17 10.06
N SER A 21 -13.48 -13.50 10.01
CA SER A 21 -13.03 -14.83 9.61
C SER A 21 -13.44 -15.89 10.64
N LEU A 22 -13.25 -15.62 11.94
CA LEU A 22 -13.69 -16.51 13.01
C LEU A 22 -15.20 -16.72 12.97
N TYR A 23 -15.99 -15.65 12.78
CA TYR A 23 -17.43 -15.78 12.56
C TYR A 23 -17.73 -16.73 11.39
N GLY A 24 -16.98 -16.62 10.28
CA GLY A 24 -17.16 -17.48 9.12
C GLY A 24 -16.88 -18.96 9.38
N VAL A 25 -15.84 -19.25 10.17
CA VAL A 25 -15.44 -20.61 10.58
C VAL A 25 -16.45 -21.23 11.56
N PHE A 26 -16.97 -20.46 12.51
CA PHE A 26 -17.88 -21.00 13.53
C PHE A 26 -19.34 -21.13 13.06
N THR A 27 -19.74 -20.46 11.98
CA THR A 27 -21.13 -20.49 11.49
C THR A 27 -21.43 -21.63 10.53
N LYS A 28 -20.41 -22.17 9.83
CA LYS A 28 -20.56 -23.31 8.93
C LYS A 28 -19.32 -24.19 8.97
N SER A 29 -19.53 -25.49 8.83
CA SER A 29 -18.44 -26.45 8.76
C SER A 29 -17.72 -26.39 7.42
N VAL A 30 -16.43 -26.72 7.45
CA VAL A 30 -15.60 -26.90 6.25
C VAL A 30 -16.25 -27.94 5.34
N VAL A 31 -16.55 -27.52 4.11
CA VAL A 31 -16.96 -28.46 3.07
C VAL A 31 -15.68 -29.14 2.59
N PRO A 32 -15.56 -30.48 2.65
CA PRO A 32 -14.40 -31.17 2.11
C PRO A 32 -14.34 -30.91 0.60
N VAL A 33 -13.31 -30.17 0.18
CA VAL A 33 -13.04 -29.93 -1.25
C VAL A 33 -12.15 -31.07 -1.72
N GLY A 34 -12.71 -31.99 -2.50
CA GLY A 34 -11.93 -32.99 -3.22
C GLY A 34 -11.17 -32.34 -4.38
N GLY A 35 -9.87 -32.62 -4.49
CA GLY A 35 -9.05 -32.16 -5.59
C GLY A 35 -7.62 -32.69 -5.50
N ASP A 36 -7.01 -32.91 -6.66
CA ASP A 36 -5.61 -33.34 -6.72
C ASP A 36 -4.66 -32.25 -6.23
N PHE A 37 -3.56 -32.67 -5.60
CA PHE A 37 -2.51 -31.75 -5.17
C PHE A 37 -1.82 -31.14 -6.38
N GLN A 38 -2.02 -29.84 -6.61
CA GLN A 38 -1.38 -29.09 -7.69
C GLN A 38 -0.47 -28.00 -7.11
N LEU A 39 0.79 -27.90 -7.56
CA LEU A 39 1.70 -26.81 -7.14
C LEU A 39 1.32 -25.42 -7.68
N ARG A 40 0.29 -25.31 -8.53
CA ARG A 40 -0.11 -24.03 -9.15
C ARG A 40 -0.52 -22.96 -8.12
N TRP A 41 -1.03 -23.37 -6.96
CA TRP A 41 -1.36 -22.43 -5.87
C TRP A 41 -0.11 -21.73 -5.32
N LEU A 42 1.06 -22.38 -5.36
CA LEU A 42 2.31 -21.79 -4.87
C LEU A 42 2.75 -20.63 -5.77
N ALA A 43 2.67 -20.82 -7.09
CA ALA A 43 2.95 -19.76 -8.04
C ALA A 43 1.99 -18.57 -7.85
N ALA A 44 0.70 -18.84 -7.65
CA ALA A 44 -0.30 -17.79 -7.38
C ALA A 44 -0.02 -17.05 -6.05
N ALA A 45 0.35 -17.77 -4.99
CA ALA A 45 0.71 -17.18 -3.70
C ALA A 45 1.97 -16.32 -3.78
N LEU A 46 3.01 -16.78 -4.50
CA LEU A 46 4.22 -16.00 -4.74
C LEU A 46 3.93 -14.75 -5.55
N GLN A 47 3.13 -14.86 -6.60
CA GLN A 47 2.74 -13.74 -7.45
C GLN A 47 1.92 -12.69 -6.69
N PHE A 48 0.96 -13.13 -5.88
CA PHE A 48 0.17 -12.27 -5.00
C PHE A 48 1.05 -11.57 -3.96
N SER A 49 1.97 -12.30 -3.34
CA SER A 49 2.88 -11.74 -2.33
C SER A 49 3.85 -10.72 -2.93
N ALA A 50 4.42 -11.01 -4.11
CA ALA A 50 5.31 -10.10 -4.81
C ALA A 50 4.62 -8.79 -5.18
N TYR A 51 3.39 -8.86 -5.71
CA TYR A 51 2.58 -7.68 -6.01
C TYR A 51 2.35 -6.80 -4.77
N ASN A 52 1.90 -7.40 -3.66
CA ASN A 52 1.65 -6.65 -2.43
C ASN A 52 2.93 -6.07 -1.82
N LEU A 53 4.06 -6.76 -1.91
CA LEU A 53 5.34 -6.25 -1.41
C LEU A 53 5.86 -5.08 -2.23
N VAL A 54 5.72 -5.10 -3.56
CA VAL A 54 6.08 -3.95 -4.40
C VAL A 54 5.23 -2.73 -4.09
N LEU A 55 3.91 -2.91 -3.89
CA LEU A 55 3.02 -1.83 -3.46
C LEU A 55 3.31 -1.31 -2.05
N ALA A 56 3.93 -2.11 -1.19
CA ALA A 56 4.34 -1.69 0.15
C ALA A 56 5.62 -0.83 0.18
N ILE A 57 6.43 -0.85 -0.89
CA ILE A 57 7.73 -0.16 -0.94
C ILE A 57 7.62 1.34 -0.57
N PRO A 58 6.67 2.14 -1.09
CA PRO A 58 6.57 3.55 -0.72
C PRO A 58 6.34 3.79 0.77
N VAL A 59 5.53 2.93 1.41
CA VAL A 59 5.28 2.98 2.86
C VAL A 59 6.53 2.58 3.63
N LEU A 60 7.22 1.52 3.22
CA LEU A 60 8.45 1.06 3.85
C LEU A 60 9.58 2.12 3.77
N ILE A 61 9.72 2.79 2.62
CA ILE A 61 10.67 3.90 2.44
C ILE A 61 10.29 5.11 3.30
N ALA A 62 8.99 5.37 3.51
CA ALA A 62 8.57 6.43 4.41
C ALA A 62 8.94 6.11 5.86
N LEU A 63 8.78 4.85 6.29
CA LEU A 63 9.17 4.38 7.62
C LEU A 63 10.67 4.42 7.86
N THR A 64 11.50 4.13 6.86
CA THR A 64 12.98 4.19 7.01
C THR A 64 13.50 5.60 7.25
N LYS A 65 12.76 6.63 6.81
CA LYS A 65 13.10 8.04 7.10
C LYS A 65 12.75 8.45 8.52
N GLU A 66 11.71 7.86 9.10
CA GLU A 66 11.23 8.17 10.45
C GLU A 66 11.99 7.39 11.52
N TYR A 67 12.36 6.14 11.23
CA TYR A 67 13.06 5.24 12.14
C TYR A 67 14.46 4.91 11.59
N PRO A 68 15.52 5.60 12.01
CA PRO A 68 16.87 5.42 11.43
C PRO A 68 17.57 4.13 11.88
N LYS A 69 17.11 3.49 12.96
CA LYS A 69 17.73 2.27 13.51
C LYS A 69 17.19 1.03 12.81
N LEU A 70 18.07 0.33 12.08
CA LEU A 70 17.73 -0.85 11.26
C LEU A 70 17.08 -2.00 12.06
N GLN A 71 17.51 -2.22 13.30
CA GLN A 71 16.97 -3.31 14.15
C GLN A 71 15.45 -3.18 14.37
N TRP A 72 14.93 -1.97 14.59
CA TRP A 72 13.50 -1.75 14.77
C TRP A 72 12.71 -2.01 13.50
N LEU A 73 13.29 -1.71 12.34
CA LEU A 73 12.69 -2.02 11.04
C LEU A 73 12.64 -3.52 10.78
N GLU A 74 13.72 -4.24 11.08
CA GLU A 74 13.78 -5.70 10.89
C GLU A 74 12.77 -6.41 11.79
N HIS A 75 12.75 -6.09 13.08
CA HIS A 75 11.79 -6.69 14.02
C HIS A 75 10.34 -6.34 13.66
N GLY A 76 10.06 -5.08 13.27
CA GLY A 76 8.74 -4.67 12.79
C GLY A 76 8.33 -5.42 11.52
N GLY A 77 9.26 -5.63 10.59
CA GLY A 77 9.03 -6.39 9.35
C GLY A 77 8.70 -7.86 9.62
N TRP A 78 9.44 -8.52 10.51
CA TRP A 78 9.16 -9.90 10.91
C TRP A 78 7.82 -10.03 11.64
N LEU A 79 7.56 -9.17 12.62
CA LEU A 79 6.32 -9.18 13.39
C LEU A 79 5.11 -8.93 12.49
N GLY A 80 5.19 -7.94 11.59
CA GLY A 80 4.14 -7.64 10.63
C GLY A 80 3.89 -8.78 9.65
N SER A 81 4.95 -9.43 9.14
CA SER A 81 4.81 -10.57 8.24
C SER A 81 4.15 -11.77 8.91
N PHE A 82 4.53 -12.06 10.16
CA PHE A 82 3.90 -13.13 10.94
C PHE A 82 2.42 -12.85 11.18
N ALA A 83 2.07 -11.64 11.61
CA ALA A 83 0.68 -11.23 11.82
C ALA A 83 -0.15 -11.36 10.52
N LEU A 84 0.34 -10.79 9.41
CA LEU A 84 -0.34 -10.90 8.12
C LEU A 84 -0.53 -12.35 7.67
N GLY A 85 0.45 -13.22 7.90
CA GLY A 85 0.35 -14.65 7.61
C GLY A 85 -0.74 -15.36 8.42
N VAL A 86 -0.80 -15.11 9.73
CA VAL A 86 -1.85 -15.64 10.62
C VAL A 86 -3.23 -15.15 10.18
N MET A 87 -3.37 -13.86 9.90
CA MET A 87 -4.61 -13.27 9.39
C MET A 87 -5.04 -13.94 8.07
N ALA A 88 -4.11 -14.08 7.10
CA ALA A 88 -4.38 -14.74 5.83
C ALA A 88 -4.81 -16.21 6.00
N GLY A 89 -4.22 -16.93 6.96
CA GLY A 89 -4.62 -18.29 7.32
C GLY A 89 -6.06 -18.37 7.81
N PHE A 90 -6.46 -17.50 8.75
CA PHE A 90 -7.85 -17.43 9.22
C PHE A 90 -8.82 -17.07 8.10
N MET A 91 -8.44 -16.10 7.26
CA MET A 91 -9.22 -15.71 6.09
C MET A 91 -9.44 -16.89 5.14
N GLN A 92 -8.38 -17.64 4.82
CA GLN A 92 -8.49 -18.81 3.95
C GLN A 92 -9.39 -19.90 4.57
N TRP A 93 -9.28 -20.14 5.87
CA TRP A 93 -10.14 -21.11 6.56
C TRP A 93 -11.62 -20.69 6.52
N ALA A 94 -11.92 -19.42 6.74
CA ALA A 94 -13.28 -18.89 6.64
C ALA A 94 -13.86 -19.05 5.21
N LEU A 95 -13.04 -18.82 4.19
CA LEU A 95 -13.44 -19.01 2.79
C LEU A 95 -13.76 -20.47 2.47
N LEU A 96 -12.91 -21.41 2.92
CA LEU A 96 -13.15 -22.84 2.73
C LEU A 96 -14.43 -23.31 3.46
N SER A 97 -14.74 -22.72 4.61
CA SER A 97 -15.94 -23.02 5.40
C SER A 97 -17.24 -22.54 4.71
N GLN A 98 -17.16 -21.64 3.73
CA GLN A 98 -18.31 -21.05 3.05
C GLN A 98 -18.21 -21.04 1.52
N LEU A 99 -17.35 -21.90 0.96
CA LEU A 99 -16.97 -21.93 -0.46
C LEU A 99 -18.13 -21.88 -1.48
N PRO A 100 -19.23 -22.65 -1.33
CA PRO A 100 -20.29 -22.65 -2.35
C PRO A 100 -21.02 -21.31 -2.47
N PHE A 101 -20.99 -20.49 -1.42
CA PHE A 101 -21.59 -19.17 -1.41
C PHE A 101 -20.58 -18.08 -1.80
N LEU A 102 -19.37 -18.12 -1.22
CA LEU A 102 -18.39 -17.05 -1.37
C LEU A 102 -17.64 -17.06 -2.70
N SER A 103 -17.57 -18.20 -3.40
CA SER A 103 -16.89 -18.33 -4.71
C SER A 103 -17.47 -17.47 -5.83
N LYS A 104 -18.73 -17.01 -5.69
CA LYS A 104 -19.40 -16.14 -6.67
C LYS A 104 -19.25 -14.65 -6.35
N SER A 105 -18.71 -14.31 -5.19
CA SER A 105 -18.56 -12.92 -4.75
C SER A 105 -17.22 -12.35 -5.18
N ALA A 106 -17.23 -11.12 -5.69
CA ALA A 106 -16.02 -10.36 -6.01
C ALA A 106 -15.20 -10.01 -4.76
N LEU A 107 -15.87 -9.81 -3.62
CA LEU A 107 -15.29 -9.44 -2.34
C LEU A 107 -15.81 -10.38 -1.25
N PRO A 108 -15.30 -11.62 -1.20
CA PRO A 108 -15.82 -12.67 -0.32
C PRO A 108 -15.94 -12.25 1.16
N MET A 109 -14.94 -11.53 1.68
CA MET A 109 -14.94 -11.12 3.09
C MET A 109 -15.93 -10.00 3.41
N VAL A 110 -16.24 -9.14 2.45
CA VAL A 110 -17.29 -8.13 2.61
C VAL A 110 -18.66 -8.81 2.67
N GLU A 111 -18.88 -9.80 1.79
CA GLU A 111 -20.13 -10.56 1.79
C GLU A 111 -20.29 -11.40 3.07
N LEU A 112 -19.18 -11.92 3.60
CA LEU A 112 -19.15 -12.59 4.90
C LEU A 112 -19.49 -11.61 6.04
N ALA A 113 -18.91 -10.41 6.04
CA ALA A 113 -19.23 -9.36 7.02
C ALA A 113 -20.70 -8.94 6.94
N LYS A 114 -21.29 -8.90 5.73
CA LYS A 114 -22.72 -8.65 5.53
C LYS A 114 -23.61 -9.71 6.15
N ARG A 115 -23.20 -10.98 6.10
CA ARG A 115 -23.89 -12.06 6.84
C ARG A 115 -23.74 -11.95 8.35
N ALA A 116 -22.63 -11.41 8.85
CA ALA A 116 -22.45 -11.15 10.28
C ALA A 116 -23.37 -10.02 10.79
N GLY A 117 -23.85 -9.16 9.89
CA GLY A 117 -24.86 -8.15 10.18
C GLY A 117 -24.55 -6.81 9.51
N LYS A 118 -25.53 -5.91 9.55
CA LYS A 118 -25.42 -4.57 8.93
C LYS A 118 -24.27 -3.74 9.51
N ILE A 119 -24.04 -3.83 10.82
CA ILE A 119 -22.96 -3.10 11.51
C ILE A 119 -21.61 -3.61 11.03
N SER A 120 -21.41 -4.93 11.05
CA SER A 120 -20.20 -5.60 10.57
C SER A 120 -19.89 -5.28 9.11
N TYR A 121 -20.90 -5.25 8.24
CA TYR A 121 -20.76 -4.83 6.84
C TYR A 121 -20.18 -3.42 6.71
N TRP A 122 -20.85 -2.42 7.30
CA TRP A 122 -20.42 -1.03 7.15
C TRP A 122 -19.06 -0.79 7.80
N PHE A 123 -18.80 -1.41 8.95
CA PHE A 123 -17.50 -1.32 9.61
C PHE A 123 -16.39 -1.91 8.74
N TYR A 124 -16.57 -3.14 8.23
CA TYR A 124 -15.58 -3.80 7.37
C TYR A 124 -15.40 -3.08 6.03
N ALA A 125 -16.48 -2.56 5.45
CA ALA A 125 -16.42 -1.76 4.22
C ALA A 125 -15.64 -0.46 4.42
N MET A 126 -15.81 0.23 5.55
CA MET A 126 -15.06 1.45 5.87
C MET A 126 -13.57 1.16 6.10
N ILE A 127 -13.25 0.04 6.77
CA ILE A 127 -11.87 -0.43 6.93
C ILE A 127 -11.22 -0.67 5.56
N LEU A 128 -11.87 -1.47 4.71
CA LEU A 128 -11.34 -1.78 3.38
C LEU A 128 -11.19 -0.53 2.52
N TRP A 129 -12.18 0.37 2.55
CA TRP A 129 -12.08 1.63 1.83
C TRP A 129 -10.89 2.47 2.32
N GLY A 130 -10.70 2.53 3.64
CA GLY A 130 -9.55 3.20 4.27
C GLY A 130 -8.22 2.61 3.82
N GLU A 131 -8.07 1.29 3.84
CA GLU A 131 -6.85 0.58 3.41
C GLU A 131 -6.56 0.79 1.91
N MET A 132 -7.58 0.73 1.07
CA MET A 132 -7.44 1.03 -0.36
C MET A 132 -7.00 2.48 -0.57
N PHE A 133 -7.57 3.41 0.19
CA PHE A 133 -7.26 4.84 0.11
C PHE A 133 -5.84 5.16 0.57
N THR A 134 -5.39 4.62 1.70
CA THR A 134 -4.03 4.86 2.20
C THR A 134 -2.97 4.25 1.28
N THR A 135 -3.23 3.06 0.72
CA THR A 135 -2.36 2.42 -0.27
C THR A 135 -2.27 3.24 -1.56
N LEU A 136 -3.40 3.78 -2.03
CA LEU A 136 -3.43 4.70 -3.18
C LEU A 136 -2.56 5.93 -2.90
N LEU A 137 -2.78 6.62 -1.77
CA LEU A 137 -2.03 7.82 -1.40
C LEU A 137 -0.53 7.56 -1.28
N ALA A 138 -0.14 6.45 -0.67
CA ALA A 138 1.27 6.06 -0.53
C ALA A 138 1.94 5.86 -1.90
N ASN A 139 1.28 5.13 -2.80
CA ASN A 139 1.80 4.86 -4.13
C ASN A 139 1.83 6.11 -5.01
N THR A 140 0.79 6.95 -4.99
CA THR A 140 0.78 8.23 -5.70
C THR A 140 1.92 9.13 -5.22
N TYR A 141 2.11 9.25 -3.89
CA TYR A 141 3.22 10.02 -3.33
C TYR A 141 4.58 9.48 -3.77
N GLY A 142 4.77 8.15 -3.72
CA GLY A 142 6.00 7.50 -4.16
C GLY A 142 6.34 7.78 -5.63
N VAL A 143 5.35 7.68 -6.52
CA VAL A 143 5.50 7.99 -7.95
C VAL A 143 5.84 9.47 -8.16
N VAL A 144 5.11 10.38 -7.51
CA VAL A 144 5.35 11.83 -7.64
C VAL A 144 6.77 12.19 -7.19
N GLN A 145 7.23 11.67 -6.06
CA GLN A 145 8.61 11.89 -5.60
C GLN A 145 9.63 11.42 -6.62
N ARG A 146 9.41 10.24 -7.23
CA ARG A 146 10.33 9.71 -8.23
C ARG A 146 10.34 10.54 -9.52
N LEU A 147 9.18 10.99 -9.99
CA LEU A 147 9.06 11.85 -11.17
C LEU A 147 9.69 13.23 -10.96
N VAL A 148 9.55 13.82 -9.78
CA VAL A 148 10.22 15.10 -9.44
C VAL A 148 11.74 14.94 -9.48
N VAL A 149 12.28 13.84 -8.95
CA VAL A 149 13.73 13.55 -9.03
C VAL A 149 14.18 13.37 -10.48
N LEU A 150 13.42 12.62 -11.30
CA LEU A 150 13.76 12.36 -12.71
C LEU A 150 13.64 13.61 -13.60
N SER A 151 12.66 14.47 -13.34
CA SER A 151 12.47 15.72 -14.10
C SER A 151 13.54 16.78 -13.80
N GLY A 152 14.47 16.52 -12.87
CA GLY A 152 15.50 17.48 -12.48
C GLY A 152 14.93 18.74 -11.79
N MET A 153 13.64 18.72 -11.42
CA MET A 153 13.02 19.81 -10.65
C MET A 153 13.62 19.80 -9.24
N LYS A 154 14.70 20.56 -9.05
CA LYS A 154 15.25 20.79 -7.71
C LYS A 154 14.19 21.53 -6.88
N PRO A 155 13.78 21.03 -5.71
CA PRO A 155 12.99 21.83 -4.78
C PRO A 155 13.82 23.07 -4.43
N ASN A 156 13.15 24.22 -4.40
CA ASN A 156 13.81 25.49 -4.13
C ASN A 156 14.47 25.40 -2.74
N PRO A 157 15.80 25.46 -2.63
CA PRO A 157 16.47 25.28 -1.35
C PRO A 157 16.03 26.39 -0.41
N MET A 158 15.52 25.99 0.76
CA MET A 158 15.14 26.90 1.82
C MET A 158 16.41 27.16 2.65
N TYR A 159 17.05 28.31 2.44
CA TYR A 159 18.22 28.70 3.23
C TYR A 159 17.78 29.51 4.45
N LEU A 160 18.39 29.23 5.59
CA LEU A 160 18.32 30.08 6.77
C LEU A 160 19.16 31.32 6.49
N ASN A 161 18.56 32.50 6.57
CA ASN A 161 19.28 33.76 6.49
C ASN A 161 19.07 34.48 7.83
N GLU A 162 20.16 34.71 8.56
CA GLU A 162 20.12 35.53 9.77
C GLU A 162 20.04 36.99 9.34
N ASP A 163 18.98 37.69 9.76
CA ASP A 163 18.94 39.13 9.57
C ASP A 163 19.96 39.82 10.50
N LYS A 164 20.31 41.07 10.19
CA LYS A 164 21.28 41.86 10.98
C LYS A 164 20.82 42.17 12.42
N THR A 165 19.61 41.73 12.80
CA THR A 165 19.03 41.87 14.14
C THR A 165 18.96 40.54 14.92
N GLY A 166 19.57 39.47 14.41
CA GLY A 166 19.63 38.17 15.07
C GLY A 166 18.35 37.34 14.99
N LYS A 167 17.37 37.73 14.13
CA LYS A 167 16.18 36.93 13.88
C LYS A 167 16.39 36.04 12.67
N THR A 168 16.26 34.73 12.87
CA THR A 168 16.35 33.73 11.80
C THR A 168 15.07 33.76 10.96
N GLN A 169 15.16 34.16 9.70
CA GLN A 169 14.02 34.26 8.79
C GLN A 169 14.18 33.25 7.65
N PHE A 170 13.15 32.43 7.41
CA PHE A 170 13.12 31.53 6.25
C PHE A 170 12.82 32.35 4.98
N LYS A 171 13.83 32.59 4.14
CA LYS A 171 13.64 33.21 2.82
C LYS A 171 13.74 32.15 1.72
N VAL A 172 12.66 31.97 0.96
CA VAL A 172 12.66 31.19 -0.28
C VAL A 172 13.25 32.07 -1.38
N GLN A 173 14.39 31.67 -1.96
CA GLN A 173 15.03 32.42 -3.04
C GLN A 173 14.15 32.34 -4.31
N ALA A 174 13.63 33.46 -4.79
CA ALA A 174 12.71 33.48 -5.93
C ALA A 174 13.47 33.13 -7.23
N GLN A 175 13.23 31.93 -7.77
CA GLN A 175 13.76 31.53 -9.07
C GLN A 175 12.95 32.21 -10.19
N LYS A 176 13.65 32.93 -11.08
CA LYS A 176 13.09 33.70 -12.20
C LYS A 176 12.36 32.77 -13.18
N ARG A 177 11.03 32.64 -13.05
CA ARG A 177 10.19 31.82 -13.94
C ARG A 177 10.06 32.46 -15.32
N ARG A 178 10.37 31.70 -16.38
CA ARG A 178 10.06 32.05 -17.79
C ARG A 178 8.56 32.35 -17.91
N ARG A 179 8.24 33.52 -18.47
CA ARG A 179 6.86 33.97 -18.74
C ARG A 179 6.27 33.13 -19.88
N GLY A 180 5.22 32.38 -19.58
CA GLY A 180 4.35 31.71 -20.55
C GLY A 180 3.10 31.21 -19.84
N PHE A 181 1.93 31.67 -20.28
CA PHE A 181 0.57 31.32 -19.85
C PHE A 181 0.30 31.29 -18.32
N CYS A 182 -0.24 32.40 -17.77
CA CYS A 182 -0.66 32.49 -16.37
C CYS A 182 -2.15 32.18 -16.21
N MET A 183 -2.49 30.89 -16.15
CA MET A 183 -3.71 30.44 -15.46
C MET A 183 -3.32 30.18 -14.00
N ASP A 184 -4.08 30.70 -13.02
CA ASP A 184 -3.72 30.58 -11.60
C ASP A 184 -3.51 29.09 -11.23
N ARG A 185 -2.43 28.79 -10.49
CA ARG A 185 -1.94 27.43 -10.21
C ARG A 185 -3.01 26.56 -9.55
N LYS A 186 -3.98 27.17 -8.87
CA LYS A 186 -5.15 26.50 -8.27
C LYS A 186 -6.09 25.90 -9.32
N TRP A 187 -6.33 26.60 -10.44
CA TRP A 187 -7.16 26.08 -11.53
C TRP A 187 -6.55 24.85 -12.19
N TRP A 188 -5.22 24.80 -12.32
CA TRP A 188 -4.57 23.60 -12.81
C TRP A 188 -4.82 22.37 -11.93
N TYR A 189 -4.82 22.54 -10.61
CA TYR A 189 -5.15 21.47 -9.67
C TYR A 189 -6.57 20.95 -9.86
N TYR A 190 -7.57 21.85 -9.95
CA TYR A 190 -8.96 21.45 -10.14
C TYR A 190 -9.18 20.73 -11.48
N ILE A 191 -8.57 21.21 -12.57
CA ILE A 191 -8.65 20.55 -13.88
C ILE A 191 -8.07 19.13 -13.81
N TRP A 192 -6.88 18.97 -13.22
CA TRP A 192 -6.28 17.65 -13.05
C TRP A 192 -7.10 16.73 -12.16
N LEU A 193 -7.69 17.26 -11.09
CA LEU A 193 -8.58 16.49 -10.20
C LEU A 193 -9.81 15.98 -10.95
N VAL A 194 -10.44 16.82 -11.76
CA VAL A 194 -11.58 16.44 -12.61
C VAL A 194 -11.16 15.36 -13.62
N ILE A 195 -10.04 15.54 -14.31
CA ILE A 195 -9.53 14.56 -15.29
C ILE A 195 -9.29 13.19 -14.65
N VAL A 196 -8.59 13.16 -13.50
CA VAL A 196 -8.29 11.91 -12.77
C VAL A 196 -9.57 11.25 -12.30
N THR A 197 -10.55 12.02 -11.82
CA THR A 197 -11.85 11.50 -11.36
C THR A 197 -12.65 10.91 -12.51
N LEU A 198 -12.75 11.62 -13.64
CA LEU A 198 -13.46 11.14 -14.84
C LEU A 198 -12.82 9.89 -15.43
N THR A 199 -11.49 9.84 -15.46
CA THR A 199 -10.75 8.66 -15.93
C THR A 199 -10.97 7.48 -14.99
N GLY A 200 -10.91 7.71 -13.67
CA GLY A 200 -11.22 6.70 -12.67
C GLY A 200 -12.65 6.16 -12.81
N MET A 201 -13.62 7.05 -13.07
CA MET A 201 -15.01 6.67 -13.32
C MET A 201 -15.16 5.83 -14.60
N GLY A 202 -14.45 6.17 -15.67
CA GLY A 202 -14.42 5.39 -16.91
C GLY A 202 -13.85 3.98 -16.69
N ILE A 203 -12.73 3.87 -15.97
CA ILE A 203 -12.12 2.56 -15.64
C ILE A 203 -13.05 1.74 -14.75
N ALA A 204 -13.78 2.36 -13.81
CA ALA A 204 -14.70 1.66 -12.92
C ALA A 204 -15.83 0.93 -13.66
N GLN A 205 -16.20 1.37 -14.88
CA GLN A 205 -17.25 0.72 -15.68
C GLN A 205 -16.84 -0.65 -16.23
N PHE A 206 -15.53 -0.95 -16.35
CA PHE A 206 -15.07 -2.28 -16.78
C PHE A 206 -15.44 -3.40 -15.79
N GLY A 207 -15.79 -3.02 -14.55
CA GLY A 207 -16.12 -3.96 -13.49
C GLY A 207 -14.88 -4.46 -12.76
N PHE A 208 -14.98 -4.52 -11.43
CA PHE A 208 -13.85 -4.88 -10.56
C PHE A 208 -13.26 -6.26 -10.90
N ILE A 209 -14.11 -7.27 -11.13
CA ILE A 209 -13.66 -8.65 -11.43
C ILE A 209 -12.83 -8.69 -12.72
N ASN A 210 -13.27 -8.01 -13.78
CA ASN A 210 -12.56 -8.00 -15.06
C ASN A 210 -11.22 -7.26 -14.94
N LEU A 211 -11.21 -6.16 -14.16
CA LEU A 211 -9.99 -5.39 -13.93
C LEU A 211 -8.95 -6.22 -13.20
N ILE A 212 -9.32 -6.90 -12.10
CA ILE A 212 -8.38 -7.76 -11.37
C ILE A 212 -7.94 -8.96 -12.21
N ALA A 213 -8.85 -9.57 -12.99
CA ALA A 213 -8.52 -10.73 -13.82
C ALA A 213 -7.46 -10.42 -14.89
N GLY A 214 -7.47 -9.20 -15.45
CA GLY A 214 -6.43 -8.75 -16.37
C GLY A 214 -5.18 -8.21 -15.68
N CYS A 215 -5.34 -7.33 -14.68
CA CYS A 215 -4.23 -6.66 -14.03
C CYS A 215 -3.38 -7.60 -13.15
N TYR A 216 -3.99 -8.50 -12.38
CA TYR A 216 -3.23 -9.34 -11.42
C TYR A 216 -2.19 -10.24 -12.10
N PRO A 217 -2.51 -10.94 -13.21
CA PRO A 217 -1.50 -11.71 -13.93
C PRO A 217 -0.33 -10.85 -14.40
N VAL A 218 -0.60 -9.76 -15.12
CA VAL A 218 0.44 -8.92 -15.73
C VAL A 218 1.31 -8.25 -14.66
N PHE A 219 0.70 -7.57 -13.69
CA PHE A 219 1.43 -6.90 -12.63
C PHE A 219 2.12 -7.89 -11.70
N GLY A 220 1.51 -9.04 -11.43
CA GLY A 220 2.10 -10.05 -10.57
C GLY A 220 3.39 -10.62 -11.14
N TYR A 221 3.44 -10.98 -12.43
CA TYR A 221 4.69 -11.43 -13.06
C TYR A 221 5.75 -10.34 -13.09
N LEU A 222 5.37 -9.09 -13.40
CA LEU A 222 6.27 -7.95 -13.36
C LEU A 222 6.86 -7.74 -11.96
N CYS A 223 6.02 -7.77 -10.93
CA CYS A 223 6.43 -7.60 -9.54
C CYS A 223 7.31 -8.75 -9.05
N LEU A 224 7.07 -9.97 -9.53
CA LEU A 224 7.91 -11.13 -9.21
C LEU A 224 9.33 -10.95 -9.77
N VAL A 225 9.46 -10.47 -11.01
CA VAL A 225 10.78 -10.12 -11.59
C VAL A 225 11.47 -9.02 -10.78
N ILE A 226 10.75 -7.93 -10.45
CA ILE A 226 11.30 -6.85 -9.63
C ILE A 226 11.78 -7.39 -8.27
N MET A 227 10.99 -8.25 -7.63
CA MET A 227 11.33 -8.85 -6.35
C MET A 227 12.60 -9.70 -6.44
N LEU A 228 12.74 -10.54 -7.46
CA LEU A 228 13.95 -11.34 -7.67
C LEU A 228 15.19 -10.46 -7.85
N VAL A 229 15.08 -9.37 -8.62
CA VAL A 229 16.18 -8.40 -8.79
C VAL A 229 16.54 -7.72 -7.47
N LEU A 230 15.55 -7.35 -6.64
CA LEU A 230 15.78 -6.76 -5.33
C LEU A 230 16.49 -7.72 -4.37
N LEU A 231 16.13 -9.01 -4.40
CA LEU A 231 16.81 -10.05 -3.60
C LEU A 231 18.26 -10.28 -4.04
N GLN A 232 18.53 -10.21 -5.34
CA GLN A 232 19.88 -10.36 -5.89
C GLN A 232 20.77 -9.15 -5.62
N LYS A 233 20.19 -7.94 -5.59
CA LYS A 233 20.91 -6.74 -5.17
C LYS A 233 21.13 -6.77 -3.67
N ARG A 234 22.19 -7.48 -3.25
CA ARG A 234 22.75 -7.39 -1.90
C ARG A 234 22.86 -5.90 -1.55
N VAL A 235 22.12 -5.46 -0.54
CA VAL A 235 22.14 -4.08 -0.03
C VAL A 235 23.60 -3.75 0.28
N ARG A 236 24.30 -3.14 -0.68
CA ARG A 236 25.63 -2.60 -0.43
C ARG A 236 25.38 -1.43 0.49
N ALA A 237 25.60 -1.65 1.78
CA ALA A 237 25.60 -0.59 2.77
C ALA A 237 26.48 0.54 2.23
N GLY A 238 25.85 1.69 1.97
CA GLY A 238 26.57 2.90 1.60
C GLY A 238 27.62 3.25 2.66
N PRO A 239 28.67 4.01 2.32
CA PRO A 239 29.76 4.35 3.25
C PRO A 239 29.26 4.86 4.62
N GLU A 240 28.14 5.58 4.66
CA GLU A 240 27.53 6.11 5.88
C GLU A 240 26.99 5.04 6.85
N ALA A 241 26.41 3.94 6.36
CA ALA A 241 25.95 2.85 7.22
C ALA A 241 27.11 2.08 7.87
N ARG A 242 28.31 2.19 7.28
CA ARG A 242 29.54 1.59 7.82
C ARG A 242 30.11 2.43 8.98
N SER A 243 30.03 3.76 8.91
CA SER A 243 30.51 4.64 9.99
C SER A 243 29.68 4.51 11.29
N ILE A 244 28.37 4.26 11.17
CA ILE A 244 27.49 4.02 12.33
C ILE A 244 27.81 2.68 13.00
N LYS A 245 28.11 1.63 12.23
CA LYS A 245 28.53 0.32 12.78
C LYS A 245 29.91 0.32 13.44
N THR A 246 30.75 1.32 13.17
CA THR A 246 32.10 1.40 13.76
C THR A 246 32.11 2.27 15.03
N LYS A 247 30.99 2.91 15.36
CA LYS A 247 30.83 3.79 16.55
C LYS A 247 29.93 3.19 17.64
N ILE A 248 29.45 1.97 17.45
CA ILE A 248 28.77 1.14 18.45
C ILE A 248 29.73 0.01 18.80
#